data_AF-A0A9W9SYV5-F1
#
_entry.id   AF-A0A9W9SYV5-F1
#
_cell.length_a   1.000
_cell.length_b   1.000
_cell.length_c   1.000
_cell.angle_alpha   90.00
_cell.angle_beta   90.00
_cell.angle_gamma   90.00
#
_symmetry.space_group_name_H-M   'P 1'
#
loop_
_entity.id
_entity.type
_entity.pdbx_description
1 polymer ?
#
loop_
_entity_poly.entity_id
_entity_poly.type
_entity_poly.pdbx_seq_one_letter_code
_entity_poly.pdbx_strand_id
1 'polypeptide(L)'
;MSAILSADDLNDFISPGVACIKPVETLPSKDTKNQEDAYEVTTEDKVQPENLPPAQISLTDCLACSGCVTSAEAVLISLQSHAEVLNTLDAHPEIPLTHEHHRVTVNNAEDSGEGKIFVASVSPQVRASLATIYGISEKEAGYMINQLLSGPQGLRDGGKHGNGFTWVVDTNAMREAVLVLTADEVSDSLSSGESSTASESDDSLPKRPILSSACPGWICYAEKTHPFILPHLSRLKSPQALSGTFLKTVLSKSLGVHPSRIWHLAVMPCFDKKLEASREELTDVSWRQGDSTGSEAQPVRDVDCVITARELLSLASSRGFSLPNLPLQPLPSSFTPPFPEKTLDSFLSFKRSRAEQSLATGTSGGYLHHVLMTFQSRNPGSELVINRGRNVDVVEYALMSQEGQTILKAARYYGFRNIQNLVRKLKPARVSRLPGAKPAARPAAGRRQPISRNAVSTNSSGSDYAYVEVMACPGGCTNGGGQIRVEDAREAIGSSQGLTLDASMKPSPHEQRAWLARVDEAYFSMESESESELETQSQLSPLADKEAKIHERLRSWSEYMDIPLSKLVYTTYRKVESDVGKDQTPANDTSRVVELAGKIGGGW
;
A
#
# COMPACT_ATOMS: atom_id res chain seq x y z
N MET A 1 9.43 -30.58 -38.16
CA MET A 1 9.89 -29.39 -38.89
C MET A 1 9.69 -28.18 -37.99
N SER A 2 10.81 -27.56 -37.65
CA SER A 2 11.01 -26.43 -36.75
C SER A 2 10.26 -25.18 -37.21
N ALA A 3 9.33 -24.70 -36.39
CA ALA A 3 8.87 -23.32 -36.46
C ALA A 3 9.97 -22.45 -35.86
N ILE A 4 10.53 -21.56 -36.68
CA ILE A 4 11.55 -20.59 -36.29
C ILE A 4 10.91 -19.65 -35.26
N LEU A 5 11.28 -19.84 -34.00
CA LEU A 5 11.05 -18.90 -32.91
C LEU A 5 11.92 -17.65 -33.16
N SER A 6 11.32 -16.47 -33.02
CA SER A 6 12.05 -15.21 -33.01
C SER A 6 13.04 -15.20 -31.84
N ALA A 7 14.25 -14.70 -32.04
CA ALA A 7 15.28 -14.58 -31.00
C ALA A 7 14.81 -13.73 -29.79
N ASP A 8 13.82 -12.86 -29.99
CA ASP A 8 13.21 -12.06 -28.93
C ASP A 8 12.32 -12.88 -27.98
N ASP A 9 11.76 -14.01 -28.44
CA ASP A 9 10.88 -14.88 -27.62
C ASP A 9 11.67 -15.93 -26.81
N LEU A 10 12.98 -16.05 -27.03
CA LEU A 10 13.85 -17.02 -26.35
C LEU A 10 14.66 -16.44 -25.17
N ASN A 11 14.63 -15.13 -24.94
CA ASN A 11 15.41 -14.47 -23.88
C ASN A 11 14.65 -14.23 -22.57
N ASP A 12 13.39 -14.64 -22.46
CA ASP A 12 12.58 -14.49 -21.23
C ASP A 12 12.71 -15.68 -20.24
N PHE A 13 13.60 -16.63 -20.52
CA PHE A 13 13.99 -17.65 -19.55
C PHE A 13 15.03 -17.07 -18.57
N ILE A 14 14.56 -16.29 -17.60
CA ILE A 14 15.38 -15.82 -16.48
C ILE A 14 15.77 -17.05 -15.64
N SER A 15 16.92 -17.65 -15.97
CA SER A 15 17.82 -18.16 -14.93
C SER A 15 18.08 -17.00 -13.96
N PRO A 16 18.24 -17.21 -12.63
CA PRO A 16 18.38 -16.12 -11.67
C PRO A 16 19.71 -15.39 -11.89
N GLY A 17 19.74 -14.54 -12.91
CA GLY A 17 20.84 -13.72 -13.34
C GLY A 17 20.41 -12.29 -13.10
N VAL A 18 20.85 -11.75 -11.96
CA VAL A 18 21.57 -10.47 -11.84
C VAL A 18 21.55 -9.60 -13.11
N ALA A 19 20.37 -9.16 -13.54
CA ALA A 19 20.22 -8.26 -14.68
C ALA A 19 19.89 -6.86 -14.14
N CYS A 20 20.90 -6.26 -13.47
CA CYS A 20 21.08 -4.81 -13.25
C CYS A 20 22.30 -4.50 -12.35
N ILE A 21 23.38 -5.30 -12.42
CA ILE A 21 24.69 -4.86 -11.93
C ILE A 21 25.59 -4.78 -13.15
N LYS A 22 25.91 -3.56 -13.61
CA LYS A 22 27.11 -3.36 -14.42
C LYS A 22 28.29 -3.84 -13.57
N PRO A 23 29.21 -4.67 -14.09
CA PRO A 23 30.45 -4.97 -13.38
C PRO A 23 31.10 -3.65 -13.02
N VAL A 24 31.41 -3.45 -11.74
CA VAL A 24 32.28 -2.36 -11.30
C VAL A 24 33.60 -2.57 -12.03
N GLU A 25 33.89 -1.73 -13.01
CA GLU A 25 35.21 -1.63 -13.61
C GLU A 25 36.19 -1.31 -12.47
N THR A 26 36.93 -2.33 -12.07
CA THR A 26 38.23 -2.29 -11.37
C THR A 26 38.49 -1.03 -10.54
N LEU A 27 38.17 -1.10 -9.25
CA LEU A 27 38.81 -0.24 -8.26
C LEU A 27 40.34 -0.43 -8.38
N PRO A 28 41.15 0.62 -8.60
CA PRO A 28 42.58 0.49 -8.53
C PRO A 28 42.99 0.10 -7.10
N SER A 29 43.94 -0.82 -7.04
CA SER A 29 44.53 -1.36 -5.82
C SER A 29 45.01 -0.26 -4.87
N LYS A 30 44.74 -0.44 -3.57
CA LYS A 30 45.29 0.37 -2.47
C LYS A 30 46.82 0.38 -2.56
N ASP A 31 47.39 1.53 -2.92
CA ASP A 31 48.78 1.84 -2.63
C ASP A 31 48.87 2.78 -1.42
N THR A 32 49.47 2.23 -0.36
CA THR A 32 50.07 2.94 0.77
C THR A 32 51.03 4.03 0.27
N LYS A 33 50.80 5.30 0.63
CA LYS A 33 51.81 6.30 1.06
C LYS A 33 51.21 7.69 1.37
N ASN A 34 51.79 8.31 2.39
CA ASN A 34 51.56 9.67 2.90
C ASN A 34 51.82 10.78 1.85
N GLN A 35 51.04 11.88 1.87
CA GLN A 35 51.44 13.27 2.19
C GLN A 35 50.45 14.32 1.66
N GLU A 36 50.06 15.25 2.55
CA GLU A 36 49.89 16.71 2.40
C GLU A 36 49.43 17.28 1.04
N ASP A 37 48.18 17.77 0.95
CA ASP A 37 47.82 19.20 1.03
C ASP A 37 46.42 19.52 0.45
N ALA A 38 45.66 20.27 1.26
CA ALA A 38 44.69 21.32 0.96
C ALA A 38 43.87 21.30 -0.35
N TYR A 39 42.55 21.10 -0.22
CA TYR A 39 41.57 22.17 -0.52
C TYR A 39 40.24 21.84 0.18
N GLU A 40 40.03 22.50 1.31
CA GLU A 40 38.80 22.46 2.09
C GLU A 40 37.85 23.52 1.53
N VAL A 41 36.67 23.11 1.06
CA VAL A 41 35.55 24.02 0.82
C VAL A 41 34.44 23.58 1.76
N THR A 42 34.35 24.26 2.89
CA THR A 42 33.26 24.18 3.85
C THR A 42 32.00 24.80 3.24
N THR A 43 30.91 24.03 3.19
CA THR A 43 29.55 24.56 3.27
C THR A 43 28.76 23.78 4.33
N GLU A 44 28.66 24.43 5.49
CA GLU A 44 27.60 24.43 6.50
C GLU A 44 27.12 23.12 7.15
N ASP A 45 27.27 23.12 8.48
CA ASP A 45 26.89 22.12 9.46
C ASP A 45 25.45 21.61 9.32
N LYS A 46 25.34 20.30 9.04
CA LYS A 46 24.25 19.48 9.57
C LYS A 46 24.86 18.44 10.50
N VAL A 47 24.55 18.62 11.79
CA VAL A 47 24.81 17.67 12.87
C VAL A 47 24.37 16.28 12.42
N GLN A 48 25.32 15.36 12.26
CA GLN A 48 25.03 13.93 12.11
C GLN A 48 24.53 13.42 13.47
N PRO A 49 23.33 12.82 13.57
CA PRO A 49 22.98 12.04 14.75
C PRO A 49 23.87 10.79 14.81
N GLU A 50 24.32 10.43 16.01
CA GLU A 50 25.16 9.26 16.27
C GLU A 50 24.50 7.99 15.70
N ASN A 51 25.20 7.34 14.77
CA ASN A 51 24.66 6.30 13.90
C ASN A 51 24.49 4.96 14.63
N LEU A 52 23.26 4.45 14.70
CA LEU A 52 23.02 3.03 14.46
C LEU A 52 23.10 2.80 12.95
N PRO A 53 23.73 1.72 12.45
CA PRO A 53 23.80 1.48 11.02
C PRO A 53 22.37 1.38 10.45
N PRO A 54 22.04 2.13 9.38
CA PRO A 54 20.73 2.03 8.75
C PRO A 54 20.53 0.57 8.30
N ALA A 55 19.37 0.01 8.61
CA ALA A 55 19.03 -1.34 8.19
C ALA A 55 19.21 -1.46 6.67
N GLN A 56 20.18 -2.26 6.24
CA GLN A 56 20.44 -2.49 4.82
C GLN A 56 19.34 -3.38 4.27
N ILE A 57 18.30 -2.76 3.70
CA ILE A 57 17.25 -3.48 2.97
C ILE A 57 17.84 -3.86 1.61
N SER A 58 18.04 -5.16 1.41
CA SER A 58 18.50 -5.71 0.13
C SER A 58 17.36 -5.65 -0.90
N LEU A 59 17.71 -5.52 -2.18
CA LEU A 59 16.76 -5.66 -3.31
C LEU A 59 15.99 -7.00 -3.28
N THR A 60 16.46 -7.98 -2.51
CA THR A 60 15.82 -9.29 -2.30
C THR A 60 14.72 -9.29 -1.23
N ASP A 61 14.63 -8.24 -0.41
CA ASP A 61 13.70 -8.21 0.73
C ASP A 61 12.27 -7.85 0.30
N CYS A 62 12.14 -7.21 -0.87
CA CYS A 62 10.87 -7.10 -1.56
C CYS A 62 10.56 -8.43 -2.27
N LEU A 63 9.74 -9.28 -1.63
CA LEU A 63 9.18 -10.51 -2.22
C LEU A 63 8.42 -10.26 -3.54
N ALA A 64 8.02 -9.02 -3.78
CA ALA A 64 7.23 -8.63 -4.90
C ALA A 64 8.08 -8.60 -6.18
N CYS A 65 9.13 -7.79 -6.28
CA CYS A 65 9.77 -7.58 -7.58
C CYS A 65 11.30 -7.65 -7.51
N SER A 66 11.86 -8.80 -7.85
CA SER A 66 13.29 -8.87 -8.19
C SER A 66 13.56 -7.97 -9.40
N GLY A 67 14.03 -6.74 -9.15
CA GLY A 67 14.43 -5.79 -10.18
C GLY A 67 13.43 -4.69 -10.57
N CYS A 68 12.28 -4.51 -9.90
CA CYS A 68 11.46 -3.30 -10.15
C CYS A 68 11.75 -2.12 -9.22
N VAL A 69 12.47 -2.32 -8.12
CA VAL A 69 12.95 -1.23 -7.24
C VAL A 69 14.29 -0.71 -7.77
N THR A 70 14.36 0.60 -8.02
CA THR A 70 15.59 1.30 -8.43
C THR A 70 16.46 1.64 -7.21
N SER A 71 17.75 1.95 -7.42
CA SER A 71 18.63 2.36 -6.32
C SER A 71 18.13 3.60 -5.57
N ALA A 72 17.51 4.56 -6.28
CA ALA A 72 16.90 5.74 -5.66
C ALA A 72 15.69 5.37 -4.77
N GLU A 73 14.87 4.42 -5.23
CA GLU A 73 13.75 3.91 -4.44
C GLU A 73 14.20 3.10 -3.23
N ALA A 74 15.30 2.34 -3.33
CA ALA A 74 15.89 1.67 -2.18
C ALA A 74 16.35 2.67 -1.10
N VAL A 75 16.86 3.85 -1.50
CA VAL A 75 17.15 4.94 -0.57
C VAL A 75 15.86 5.46 0.08
N LEU A 76 14.79 5.73 -0.69
CA LEU A 76 13.50 6.17 -0.13
C LEU A 76 12.89 5.19 0.87
N ILE A 77 13.04 3.89 0.62
CA ILE A 77 12.64 2.83 1.55
C ILE A 77 13.49 2.88 2.82
N SER A 78 14.81 3.06 2.70
CA SER A 78 15.73 3.06 3.84
C SER A 78 15.59 4.30 4.72
N LEU A 79 15.19 5.44 4.13
CA LEU A 79 14.89 6.68 4.86
C LEU A 79 13.67 6.55 5.78
N GLN A 80 12.76 5.62 5.49
CA GLN A 80 11.62 5.32 6.35
C GLN A 80 11.95 4.09 7.19
N SER A 81 12.20 4.27 8.48
CA SER A 81 12.62 3.17 9.35
C SER A 81 12.19 3.39 10.79
N HIS A 82 12.33 2.35 11.63
CA HIS A 82 12.14 2.50 13.07
C HIS A 82 13.08 3.55 13.69
N ALA A 83 14.29 3.74 13.14
CA ALA A 83 15.21 4.78 13.58
C ALA A 83 14.66 6.18 13.28
N GLU A 84 14.04 6.38 12.10
CA GLU A 84 13.38 7.65 11.76
C GLU A 84 12.21 7.97 12.70
N VAL A 85 11.46 6.94 13.11
CA VAL A 85 10.39 7.08 14.13
C VAL A 85 10.98 7.62 15.43
N LEU A 86 12.03 6.97 15.96
CA LEU A 86 12.66 7.37 17.22
C LEU A 86 13.28 8.76 17.11
N ASN A 87 14.02 9.04 16.04
CA ASN A 87 14.63 10.33 15.79
C ASN A 87 13.58 11.45 15.74
N THR A 88 12.45 11.22 15.06
CA THR A 88 11.38 12.22 14.98
C THR A 88 10.72 12.45 16.34
N LEU A 89 10.45 11.38 17.10
CA LEU A 89 9.90 11.45 18.46
C LEU A 89 10.86 12.16 19.42
N ASP A 90 12.17 12.01 19.26
CA ASP A 90 13.16 12.67 20.11
C ASP A 90 13.54 14.08 19.62
N ALA A 91 13.24 14.43 18.37
CA ALA A 91 13.54 15.76 17.81
C ALA A 91 12.44 16.81 18.05
N HIS A 92 11.17 16.41 18.10
CA HIS A 92 10.04 17.33 18.19
C HIS A 92 9.18 17.06 19.42
N PRO A 93 8.82 18.04 20.26
CA PRO A 93 7.92 17.82 21.38
C PRO A 93 6.48 17.53 20.90
N GLU A 94 5.70 16.76 21.68
CA GLU A 94 4.26 16.58 21.45
C GLU A 94 3.50 17.90 21.66
N ILE A 95 2.53 18.21 20.79
CA ILE A 95 1.63 19.35 21.02
C ILE A 95 0.72 19.02 22.22
N PRO A 96 0.69 19.85 23.28
CA PRO A 96 -0.19 19.63 24.41
C PRO A 96 -1.65 19.82 24.00
N LEU A 97 -2.45 18.79 24.25
CA LEU A 97 -3.88 18.78 23.98
C LEU A 97 -4.66 18.87 25.29
N THR A 98 -5.64 19.77 25.31
CA THR A 98 -6.60 19.91 26.41
C THR A 98 -7.89 19.21 26.06
N HIS A 99 -8.48 18.56 27.06
CA HIS A 99 -9.77 17.90 26.93
C HIS A 99 -10.76 18.52 27.91
N GLU A 100 -11.54 19.49 27.42
CA GLU A 100 -12.61 20.13 28.17
C GLU A 100 -13.96 19.88 27.47
N HIS A 101 -15.01 19.59 28.24
CA HIS A 101 -16.38 19.46 27.72
C HIS A 101 -16.55 18.51 26.51
N HIS A 102 -15.79 17.41 26.46
CA HIS A 102 -15.76 16.46 25.32
C HIS A 102 -15.30 17.06 23.99
N ARG A 103 -14.45 18.09 24.03
CA ARG A 103 -13.76 18.66 22.88
C ARG A 103 -12.26 18.58 23.13
N VAL A 104 -11.52 18.22 22.08
CA VAL A 104 -10.06 18.25 22.09
C VAL A 104 -9.62 19.55 21.43
N THR A 105 -8.79 20.32 22.12
CA THR A 105 -8.23 21.59 21.63
C THR A 105 -6.75 21.66 21.90
N VAL A 106 -6.02 22.39 21.05
CA VAL A 106 -4.59 22.66 21.29
C VAL A 106 -4.44 23.65 22.44
N ASN A 107 -3.57 23.33 23.40
CA ASN A 107 -3.18 24.27 24.44
C ASN A 107 -2.11 25.24 23.90
N ASN A 108 -2.57 26.32 23.24
CA ASN A 108 -1.68 27.31 22.64
C ASN A 108 -0.74 28.00 23.63
N ALA A 109 -1.03 27.97 24.93
CA ALA A 109 -0.17 28.58 25.95
C ALA A 109 1.12 27.78 26.20
N GLU A 110 1.09 26.48 25.94
CA GLU A 110 2.22 25.55 26.14
C GLU A 110 2.84 25.10 24.80
N ASP A 111 2.28 25.57 23.68
CA ASP A 111 2.78 25.23 22.36
C ASP A 111 4.04 26.05 22.03
N SER A 112 5.17 25.35 21.91
CA SER A 112 6.46 25.92 21.53
C SER A 112 6.53 26.34 20.05
N GLY A 113 5.51 26.02 19.24
CA GLY A 113 5.47 26.30 17.80
C GLY A 113 6.21 25.25 16.94
N GLU A 114 7.11 24.48 17.54
CA GLU A 114 7.86 23.39 16.89
C GLU A 114 7.28 21.99 17.17
N GLY A 115 6.24 21.93 18.00
CA GLY A 115 5.62 20.66 18.41
C GLY A 115 4.82 19.98 17.30
N LYS A 116 4.71 18.65 17.39
CA LYS A 116 3.96 17.79 16.47
C LYS A 116 2.90 16.94 17.19
N ILE A 117 1.85 16.58 16.47
CA ILE A 117 0.87 15.56 16.88
C ILE A 117 1.27 14.27 16.20
N PHE A 118 1.52 13.24 16.99
CA PHE A 118 1.91 11.93 16.49
C PHE A 118 0.68 11.04 16.37
N VAL A 119 0.41 10.51 15.19
CA VAL A 119 -0.68 9.55 14.93
C VAL A 119 -0.17 8.33 14.21
N ALA A 120 -0.77 7.18 14.48
CA ALA A 120 -0.39 5.93 13.83
C ALA A 120 -1.60 5.23 13.22
N SER A 121 -1.40 4.56 12.09
CA SER A 121 -2.34 3.58 11.53
C SER A 121 -1.69 2.20 11.48
N VAL A 122 -2.45 1.16 11.83
CA VAL A 122 -1.94 -0.21 11.94
C VAL A 122 -2.77 -1.14 11.08
N SER A 123 -2.10 -1.93 10.24
CA SER A 123 -2.72 -2.96 9.43
C SER A 123 -3.08 -4.20 10.26
N PRO A 124 -4.23 -4.86 10.00
CA PRO A 124 -4.59 -6.13 10.68
C PRO A 124 -3.61 -7.27 10.39
N GLN A 125 -2.95 -7.27 9.23
CA GLN A 125 -1.93 -8.29 8.91
C GLN A 125 -0.68 -8.20 9.80
N VAL A 126 -0.38 -7.00 10.32
CA VAL A 126 0.69 -6.79 11.31
C VAL A 126 0.30 -7.40 12.65
N ARG A 127 -0.95 -7.15 13.09
CA ARG A 127 -1.49 -7.73 14.33
C ARG A 127 -1.51 -9.25 14.28
N ALA A 128 -1.93 -9.84 13.16
CA ALA A 128 -1.87 -11.29 12.93
C ALA A 128 -0.44 -11.87 13.03
N SER A 129 0.56 -11.16 12.50
CA SER A 129 1.96 -11.58 12.64
C SER A 129 2.42 -11.56 14.10
N LEU A 130 2.08 -10.50 14.85
CA LEU A 130 2.40 -10.38 16.27
C LEU A 130 1.66 -11.40 17.15
N ALA A 131 0.40 -11.67 16.83
CA ALA A 131 -0.37 -12.75 17.47
C ALA A 131 0.33 -14.11 17.28
N THR A 132 0.79 -14.38 16.06
CA THR A 132 1.45 -15.65 15.72
C THR A 132 2.79 -15.86 16.43
N ILE A 133 3.62 -14.81 16.53
CA ILE A 133 4.93 -14.93 17.19
C ILE A 133 4.80 -15.18 18.69
N TYR A 134 3.87 -14.48 19.37
CA TYR A 134 3.74 -14.58 20.83
C TYR A 134 2.67 -15.59 21.28
N GLY A 135 1.94 -16.22 20.36
CA GLY A 135 0.89 -17.18 20.69
C GLY A 135 -0.26 -16.53 21.46
N ILE A 136 -0.54 -15.26 21.17
CA ILE A 136 -1.60 -14.45 21.77
C ILE A 136 -2.69 -14.20 20.74
N SER A 137 -3.81 -13.63 21.17
CA SER A 137 -4.86 -13.29 20.24
C SER A 137 -4.57 -12.06 19.39
N GLU A 138 -5.30 -11.91 18.29
CA GLU A 138 -5.27 -10.72 17.44
C GLU A 138 -5.62 -9.44 18.23
N LYS A 139 -6.61 -9.55 19.12
CA LYS A 139 -7.06 -8.45 19.99
C LYS A 139 -5.97 -8.08 21.00
N GLU A 140 -5.35 -9.07 21.62
CA GLU A 140 -4.22 -8.89 22.54
C GLU A 140 -3.00 -8.29 21.83
N ALA A 141 -2.70 -8.72 20.61
CA ALA A 141 -1.66 -8.11 19.78
C ALA A 141 -1.99 -6.64 19.48
N GLY A 142 -3.26 -6.30 19.22
CA GLY A 142 -3.71 -4.91 19.11
C GLY A 142 -3.46 -4.10 20.38
N TYR A 143 -3.74 -4.66 21.57
CA TYR A 143 -3.44 -4.01 22.85
C TYR A 143 -1.93 -3.83 23.04
N MET A 144 -1.12 -4.83 22.75
CA MET A 144 0.33 -4.75 22.82
C MET A 144 0.89 -3.61 21.95
N ILE A 145 0.39 -3.44 20.72
CA ILE A 145 0.79 -2.33 19.84
C ILE A 145 0.38 -0.99 20.42
N ASN A 146 -0.85 -0.86 20.93
CA ASN A 146 -1.32 0.38 21.55
C ASN A 146 -0.48 0.74 22.78
N GLN A 147 -0.16 -0.23 23.64
CA GLN A 147 0.70 -0.03 24.81
C GLN A 147 2.11 0.39 24.40
N LEU A 148 2.67 -0.18 23.34
CA LEU A 148 3.96 0.23 22.80
C LEU A 148 3.90 1.68 22.28
N LEU A 149 2.94 2.00 21.42
CA LEU A 149 2.94 3.28 20.70
C LEU A 149 2.46 4.45 21.57
N SER A 150 1.51 4.23 22.47
CA SER A 150 0.82 5.30 23.19
C SER A 150 0.91 5.18 24.71
N GLY A 151 1.24 3.99 25.22
CA GLY A 151 1.20 3.68 26.64
C GLY A 151 2.38 4.23 27.43
N PRO A 152 2.23 4.35 28.76
CA PRO A 152 3.27 4.87 29.64
C PRO A 152 4.48 3.93 29.80
N GLN A 153 4.33 2.65 29.45
CA GLN A 153 5.40 1.64 29.46
C GLN A 153 5.97 1.38 28.06
N GLY A 154 5.51 2.14 27.05
CA GLY A 154 5.94 2.03 25.67
C GLY A 154 6.93 3.13 25.28
N LEU A 155 6.85 3.63 24.05
CA LEU A 155 7.75 4.65 23.49
C LEU A 155 7.82 5.95 24.30
N ARG A 156 6.79 6.26 25.09
CA ARG A 156 6.80 7.39 26.03
C ARG A 156 7.89 7.22 27.08
N ASP A 157 8.15 5.98 27.50
CA ASP A 157 9.21 5.67 28.44
C ASP A 157 10.58 5.75 27.72
N GLY A 158 11.52 6.45 28.35
CA GLY A 158 12.83 6.74 27.77
C GLY A 158 12.90 7.84 26.70
N GLY A 159 11.79 8.28 26.12
CA GLY A 159 11.67 9.40 25.16
C GLY A 159 12.30 10.70 25.65
N LYS A 160 13.08 11.44 24.84
CA LYS A 160 13.62 12.76 25.24
C LYS A 160 12.50 13.73 25.66
N HIS A 161 11.37 13.65 24.97
CA HIS A 161 10.18 14.46 25.20
C HIS A 161 9.02 13.68 25.83
N GLY A 162 9.21 12.38 26.16
CA GLY A 162 8.12 11.53 26.65
C GLY A 162 6.98 11.32 25.64
N ASN A 163 7.30 11.47 24.35
CA ASN A 163 6.31 11.43 23.28
C ASN A 163 5.75 10.02 23.06
N GLY A 164 4.48 9.97 22.70
CA GLY A 164 3.81 8.78 22.20
C GLY A 164 2.80 9.16 21.12
N PHE A 165 2.23 8.17 20.48
CA PHE A 165 1.20 8.40 19.48
C PHE A 165 -0.12 8.71 20.18
N THR A 166 -0.71 9.87 19.90
CA THR A 166 -1.94 10.31 20.54
C THR A 166 -3.15 9.51 20.07
N TRP A 167 -3.19 9.15 18.79
CA TRP A 167 -4.20 8.26 18.21
C TRP A 167 -3.54 7.13 17.43
N VAL A 168 -3.91 5.90 17.74
CA VAL A 168 -3.53 4.69 17.00
C VAL A 168 -4.81 4.10 16.42
N VAL A 169 -4.93 4.11 15.09
CA VAL A 169 -6.14 3.71 14.38
C VAL A 169 -5.90 2.44 13.56
N ASP A 170 -6.96 1.67 13.34
CA ASP A 170 -6.91 0.50 12.48
C ASP A 170 -7.14 0.90 11.02
N THR A 171 -6.26 0.48 10.12
CA THR A 171 -6.43 0.69 8.68
C THR A 171 -7.72 0.04 8.13
N ASN A 172 -8.33 -0.93 8.83
CA ASN A 172 -9.63 -1.52 8.48
C ASN A 172 -10.74 -0.48 8.36
N ALA A 173 -10.71 0.59 9.18
CA ALA A 173 -11.67 1.68 9.11
C ALA A 173 -11.77 2.25 7.68
N MET A 174 -10.61 2.55 7.10
CA MET A 174 -10.52 3.06 5.73
C MET A 174 -10.60 1.96 4.69
N ARG A 175 -10.27 0.72 5.04
CA ARG A 175 -10.48 -0.44 4.15
C ARG A 175 -11.96 -0.59 3.82
N GLU A 176 -12.87 -0.49 4.78
CA GLU A 176 -14.32 -0.58 4.53
C GLU A 176 -14.80 0.47 3.53
N ALA A 177 -14.33 1.72 3.67
CA ALA A 177 -14.61 2.77 2.69
C ALA A 177 -14.12 2.37 1.28
N VAL A 178 -12.91 1.84 1.17
CA VAL A 178 -12.34 1.43 -0.13
C VAL A 178 -13.10 0.23 -0.71
N LEU A 179 -13.55 -0.72 0.11
CA LEU A 179 -14.35 -1.87 -0.34
C LEU A 179 -15.65 -1.42 -1.00
N VAL A 180 -16.38 -0.53 -0.31
CA VAL A 180 -17.67 -0.01 -0.79
C VAL A 180 -17.46 0.82 -2.07
N LEU A 181 -16.49 1.74 -2.07
CA LEU A 181 -16.17 2.55 -3.25
C LEU A 181 -15.67 1.71 -4.44
N THR A 182 -15.03 0.56 -4.19
CA THR A 182 -14.64 -0.37 -5.27
C THR A 182 -15.88 -0.97 -5.93
N ALA A 183 -16.89 -1.35 -5.15
CA ALA A 183 -18.14 -1.88 -5.70
C ALA A 183 -18.91 -0.81 -6.51
N ASP A 184 -18.86 0.45 -6.09
CA ASP A 184 -19.41 1.58 -6.83
C ASP A 184 -18.65 1.80 -8.15
N GLU A 185 -17.31 1.84 -8.14
CA GLU A 185 -16.50 2.02 -9.36
C GLU A 185 -16.79 0.91 -10.39
N VAL A 186 -16.99 -0.33 -9.94
CA VAL A 186 -17.40 -1.46 -10.80
C VAL A 186 -18.83 -1.30 -11.32
N SER A 187 -19.75 -0.84 -10.48
CA SER A 187 -21.16 -0.60 -10.84
C SER A 187 -21.29 0.49 -11.91
N ASP A 188 -20.56 1.60 -11.73
CA ASP A 188 -20.53 2.72 -12.65
C ASP A 188 -19.92 2.31 -13.99
N SER A 189 -18.82 1.56 -13.97
CA SER A 189 -18.16 1.06 -15.18
C SER A 189 -19.05 0.09 -15.98
N LEU A 190 -19.84 -0.74 -15.32
CA LEU A 190 -20.80 -1.63 -15.99
C LEU A 190 -21.99 -0.87 -16.59
N SER A 191 -22.43 0.21 -15.95
CA SER A 191 -23.56 1.03 -16.39
C SER A 191 -23.21 1.96 -17.56
N SER A 192 -21.95 2.40 -17.64
CA SER A 192 -21.48 3.40 -18.61
C SER A 192 -21.39 2.90 -20.06
N GLY A 193 -21.46 1.60 -20.31
CA GLY A 193 -21.34 0.98 -21.65
C GLY A 193 -19.95 1.17 -22.29
N GLU A 194 -19.58 0.31 -23.25
CA GLU A 194 -18.25 0.33 -23.90
C GLU A 194 -17.99 1.53 -24.84
N SER A 195 -18.91 2.50 -24.90
CA SER A 195 -18.96 3.54 -25.95
C SER A 195 -18.43 4.91 -25.55
N SER A 196 -17.79 5.06 -24.39
CA SER A 196 -17.09 6.31 -24.06
C SER A 196 -15.77 6.37 -24.84
N THR A 197 -15.79 7.05 -25.99
CA THR A 197 -14.60 7.59 -26.64
C THR A 197 -13.80 8.36 -25.59
N ALA A 198 -12.58 7.90 -25.29
CA ALA A 198 -11.72 8.47 -24.28
C ALA A 198 -11.50 9.97 -24.53
N SER A 199 -12.20 10.83 -23.78
CA SER A 199 -11.68 12.15 -23.48
C SER A 199 -10.55 11.95 -22.48
N GLU A 200 -9.37 12.48 -22.76
CA GLU A 200 -8.21 12.52 -21.86
C GLU A 200 -8.46 13.49 -20.69
N SER A 201 -9.56 13.31 -19.96
CA SER A 201 -9.83 14.03 -18.73
C SER A 201 -9.47 13.16 -17.54
N ASP A 202 -8.85 13.79 -16.54
CA ASP A 202 -8.41 13.22 -15.27
C ASP A 202 -9.58 12.81 -14.35
N ASP A 203 -10.80 12.63 -14.89
CA ASP A 203 -12.03 12.21 -14.19
C ASP A 203 -12.72 11.02 -14.88
N SER A 204 -12.07 10.40 -15.87
CA SER A 204 -12.64 9.24 -16.56
C SER A 204 -12.58 7.96 -15.70
N LEU A 205 -13.66 7.17 -15.75
CA LEU A 205 -13.75 5.86 -15.09
C LEU A 205 -12.71 4.88 -15.68
N PRO A 206 -12.17 3.94 -14.89
CA PRO A 206 -11.21 2.97 -15.42
C PRO A 206 -11.83 2.04 -16.47
N LYS A 207 -11.02 1.64 -17.45
CA LYS A 207 -11.39 0.69 -18.49
C LYS A 207 -11.50 -0.72 -17.92
N ARG A 208 -12.50 -1.49 -18.37
CA ARG A 208 -12.65 -2.88 -17.97
C ARG A 208 -11.59 -3.79 -18.63
N PRO A 209 -11.04 -4.78 -17.92
CA PRO A 209 -11.30 -5.07 -16.51
C PRO A 209 -10.70 -4.02 -15.58
N ILE A 210 -11.43 -3.63 -14.53
CA ILE A 210 -10.89 -2.78 -13.48
C ILE A 210 -9.93 -3.62 -12.64
N LEU A 211 -8.71 -3.14 -12.45
CA LEU A 211 -7.65 -3.81 -11.72
C LEU A 211 -7.45 -3.12 -10.38
N SER A 212 -7.45 -3.88 -9.28
CA SER A 212 -7.27 -3.31 -7.94
C SER A 212 -5.99 -2.50 -7.78
N SER A 213 -6.03 -1.42 -6.99
CA SER A 213 -4.89 -0.52 -6.77
C SER A 213 -4.22 -0.60 -5.40
N ALA A 214 -4.80 -1.32 -4.45
CA ALA A 214 -4.34 -1.31 -3.06
C ALA A 214 -2.93 -1.89 -2.85
N CYS A 215 -2.41 -2.65 -3.83
CA CYS A 215 -1.11 -3.30 -3.79
C CYS A 215 -0.02 -2.46 -4.47
N PRO A 216 0.88 -1.78 -3.72
CA PRO A 216 1.87 -0.89 -4.31
C PRO A 216 2.91 -1.61 -5.20
N GLY A 217 3.31 -2.84 -4.88
CA GLY A 217 4.21 -3.62 -5.73
C GLY A 217 3.63 -3.87 -7.13
N TRP A 218 2.31 -4.08 -7.22
CA TRP A 218 1.59 -4.19 -8.49
C TRP A 218 1.58 -2.84 -9.24
N ILE A 219 1.28 -1.74 -8.55
CA ILE A 219 1.29 -0.40 -9.14
C ILE A 219 2.67 -0.06 -9.71
N CYS A 220 3.73 -0.23 -8.92
CA CYS A 220 5.11 0.03 -9.36
C CYS A 220 5.48 -0.77 -10.61
N TYR A 221 5.07 -2.04 -10.67
CA TYR A 221 5.27 -2.87 -11.86
C TYR A 221 4.49 -2.35 -13.06
N ALA A 222 3.20 -2.03 -12.91
CA ALA A 222 2.36 -1.52 -13.99
C ALA A 222 2.90 -0.21 -14.58
N GLU A 223 3.27 0.75 -13.73
CA GLU A 223 3.80 2.07 -14.12
C GLU A 223 5.11 1.99 -14.90
N LYS A 224 6.01 1.09 -14.49
CA LYS A 224 7.35 0.96 -15.08
C LYS A 224 7.41 0.08 -16.32
N THR A 225 6.62 -1.00 -16.33
CA THR A 225 6.81 -2.07 -17.32
C THR A 225 5.67 -2.15 -18.34
N HIS A 226 4.44 -1.78 -17.97
CA HIS A 226 3.27 -1.93 -18.83
C HIS A 226 2.33 -0.72 -18.79
N PRO A 227 2.69 0.44 -19.34
CA PRO A 227 1.86 1.66 -19.30
C PRO A 227 0.44 1.51 -19.87
N PHE A 228 0.23 0.54 -20.78
CA PHE A 228 -1.10 0.24 -21.34
C PHE A 228 -2.08 -0.33 -20.30
N ILE A 229 -1.58 -0.74 -19.13
CA ILE A 229 -2.39 -1.21 -17.99
C ILE A 229 -2.94 -0.04 -17.17
N LEU A 230 -2.29 1.13 -17.15
CA LEU A 230 -2.69 2.25 -16.29
C LEU A 230 -4.16 2.66 -16.43
N PRO A 231 -4.76 2.71 -17.64
CA PRO A 231 -6.19 3.02 -17.80
C PRO A 231 -7.13 1.98 -17.16
N HIS A 232 -6.65 0.78 -16.83
CA HIS A 232 -7.42 -0.27 -16.19
C HIS A 232 -7.32 -0.23 -14.66
N LEU A 233 -6.37 0.52 -14.09
CA LEU A 233 -6.20 0.58 -12.64
C LEU A 233 -7.34 1.36 -12.00
N SER A 234 -7.91 0.79 -10.92
CA SER A 234 -8.77 1.53 -10.00
C SER A 234 -8.06 2.79 -9.53
N ARG A 235 -8.77 3.90 -9.43
CA ARG A 235 -8.18 5.18 -9.00
C ARG A 235 -8.28 5.41 -7.51
N LEU A 236 -8.86 4.47 -6.77
CA LEU A 236 -8.98 4.58 -5.32
C LEU A 236 -7.60 4.57 -4.64
N LYS A 237 -7.41 5.50 -3.70
CA LYS A 237 -6.31 5.46 -2.74
C LYS A 237 -6.36 4.14 -1.97
N SER A 238 -5.19 3.57 -1.68
CA SER A 238 -5.15 2.39 -0.81
C SER A 238 -5.61 2.74 0.62
N PRO A 239 -5.99 1.76 1.45
CA PRO A 239 -6.36 2.03 2.84
C PRO A 239 -5.30 2.80 3.65
N GLN A 240 -4.00 2.60 3.35
CA GLN A 240 -2.92 3.39 3.96
C GLN A 240 -3.03 4.87 3.57
N ALA A 241 -3.07 5.13 2.26
CA ALA A 241 -3.10 6.48 1.73
C ALA A 241 -4.37 7.21 2.19
N LEU A 242 -5.53 6.53 2.14
CA LEU A 242 -6.80 7.08 2.59
C LEU A 242 -6.81 7.37 4.10
N SER A 243 -6.17 6.53 4.92
CA SER A 243 -5.99 6.79 6.37
C SER A 243 -5.16 8.06 6.60
N GLY A 244 -4.08 8.25 5.83
CA GLY A 244 -3.28 9.47 5.89
C GLY A 244 -4.07 10.71 5.52
N THR A 245 -4.79 10.67 4.38
CA THR A 245 -5.66 11.77 3.95
C THR A 245 -6.72 12.08 5.01
N PHE A 246 -7.42 11.06 5.54
CA PHE A 246 -8.45 11.23 6.57
C PHE A 246 -7.89 11.88 7.84
N LEU A 247 -6.81 11.32 8.41
CA LEU A 247 -6.21 11.83 9.64
C LEU A 247 -5.73 13.27 9.46
N LYS A 248 -4.97 13.56 8.41
CA LYS A 248 -4.40 14.91 8.21
C LYS A 248 -5.45 15.96 7.87
N THR A 249 -6.45 15.62 7.06
CA THR A 249 -7.55 16.56 6.77
C THR A 249 -8.35 16.89 8.02
N VAL A 250 -8.83 15.87 8.74
CA VAL A 250 -9.72 16.06 9.88
C VAL A 250 -8.99 16.67 11.08
N LEU A 251 -7.80 16.19 11.43
CA LEU A 251 -7.03 16.75 12.56
C LEU A 251 -6.57 18.18 12.28
N SER A 252 -6.15 18.50 11.04
CA SER A 252 -5.75 19.86 10.70
C SER A 252 -6.92 20.84 10.84
N LYS A 253 -8.10 20.49 10.32
CA LYS A 253 -9.30 21.35 10.41
C LYS A 253 -9.85 21.44 11.83
N SER A 254 -9.94 20.31 12.54
CA SER A 254 -10.55 20.26 13.88
C SER A 254 -9.69 20.92 14.97
N LEU A 255 -8.37 20.79 14.88
CA LEU A 255 -7.43 21.34 15.85
C LEU A 255 -6.84 22.70 15.44
N GLY A 256 -7.12 23.16 14.21
CA GLY A 256 -6.59 24.44 13.70
C GLY A 256 -5.08 24.45 13.50
N VAL A 257 -4.46 23.28 13.29
CA VAL A 257 -3.02 23.13 13.10
C VAL A 257 -2.67 22.88 11.64
N HIS A 258 -1.51 23.35 11.21
CA HIS A 258 -1.01 23.07 9.87
C HIS A 258 -0.72 21.56 9.70
N PRO A 259 -1.06 20.92 8.57
CA PRO A 259 -0.79 19.50 8.31
C PRO A 259 0.64 19.03 8.53
N SER A 260 1.65 19.91 8.36
CA SER A 260 3.06 19.59 8.65
C SER A 260 3.35 19.34 10.13
N ARG A 261 2.43 19.77 11.02
CA ARG A 261 2.49 19.53 12.46
C ARG A 261 1.81 18.21 12.86
N ILE A 262 1.23 17.49 11.91
CA ILE A 262 0.66 16.16 12.14
C ILE A 262 1.60 15.15 11.48
N TRP A 263 2.19 14.29 12.29
CA TRP A 263 3.12 13.26 11.84
C TRP A 263 2.45 11.90 11.95
N HIS A 264 2.26 11.27 10.79
CA HIS A 264 1.54 10.02 10.63
C HIS A 264 2.50 8.86 10.32
N LEU A 265 2.53 7.89 11.25
CA LEU A 265 3.17 6.60 11.09
C LEU A 265 2.18 5.55 10.55
N ALA A 266 2.53 4.84 9.49
CA ALA A 266 1.80 3.65 9.08
C ALA A 266 2.60 2.37 9.40
N VAL A 267 1.99 1.42 10.09
CA VAL A 267 2.57 0.11 10.39
C VAL A 267 1.95 -0.94 9.47
N MET A 268 2.75 -1.48 8.56
CA MET A 268 2.27 -2.21 7.37
C MET A 268 2.98 -3.53 7.13
N PRO A 269 2.35 -4.50 6.44
CA PRO A 269 2.95 -5.81 6.18
C PRO A 269 3.91 -5.81 4.96
N CYS A 270 4.29 -4.66 4.42
CA CYS A 270 4.96 -4.56 3.12
C CYS A 270 5.96 -3.41 3.05
N PHE A 271 7.12 -3.63 2.43
CA PHE A 271 8.11 -2.59 2.14
C PHE A 271 7.65 -1.62 1.05
N ASP A 272 6.93 -2.09 0.03
CA ASP A 272 6.46 -1.24 -1.07
C ASP A 272 5.47 -0.16 -0.59
N LYS A 273 4.88 -0.33 0.60
CA LYS A 273 4.06 0.71 1.24
C LYS A 273 4.88 1.96 1.62
N LYS A 274 6.19 1.82 1.85
CA LYS A 274 7.12 2.95 2.01
C LYS A 274 7.25 3.75 0.70
N LEU A 275 7.32 3.06 -0.43
CA LEU A 275 7.33 3.72 -1.75
C LEU A 275 6.02 4.43 -2.03
N GLU A 276 4.89 3.80 -1.69
CA GLU A 276 3.58 4.45 -1.80
C GLU A 276 3.50 5.75 -1.00
N ALA A 277 3.95 5.75 0.27
CA ALA A 277 3.97 6.95 1.09
C ALA A 277 4.88 8.07 0.55
N SER A 278 5.85 7.73 -0.31
CA SER A 278 6.76 8.69 -0.94
C SER A 278 6.24 9.27 -2.26
N ARG A 279 5.04 8.89 -2.72
CA ARG A 279 4.45 9.37 -3.98
C ARG A 279 4.03 10.83 -3.83
N GLU A 280 4.40 11.65 -4.81
CA GLU A 280 4.16 13.09 -4.81
C GLU A 280 2.67 13.47 -4.86
N GLU A 281 1.83 12.65 -5.52
CA GLU A 281 0.38 12.86 -5.56
C GLU A 281 -0.34 12.50 -4.25
N LEU A 282 0.33 11.81 -3.32
CA LEU A 282 -0.21 11.47 -1.99
C LEU A 282 0.25 12.49 -0.94
N THR A 283 -0.05 13.74 -1.24
CA THR A 283 0.28 14.92 -0.43
C THR A 283 -0.94 15.81 -0.23
N ASP A 284 -0.81 16.77 0.67
CA ASP A 284 -1.83 17.76 0.96
C ASP A 284 -2.22 18.64 -0.23
N VAL A 285 -1.36 18.75 -1.24
CA VAL A 285 -1.65 19.40 -2.52
C VAL A 285 -2.85 18.76 -3.22
N SER A 286 -3.10 17.46 -3.02
CA SER A 286 -4.23 16.76 -3.65
C SER A 286 -5.61 17.18 -3.11
N TRP A 287 -5.68 17.67 -1.86
CA TRP A 287 -6.94 17.95 -1.19
C TRP A 287 -7.07 19.37 -0.64
N ARG A 288 -5.99 20.15 -0.49
CA ARG A 288 -6.11 21.55 -0.07
C ARG A 288 -6.82 22.42 -1.11
N GLN A 289 -7.65 23.34 -0.62
CA GLN A 289 -8.27 24.38 -1.43
C GLN A 289 -7.39 25.65 -1.38
N GLY A 290 -6.97 26.14 -2.55
CA GLY A 290 -6.16 27.35 -2.67
C GLY A 290 -5.06 27.18 -3.71
N ASP A 291 -4.75 28.27 -4.43
CA ASP A 291 -3.78 28.30 -5.52
C ASP A 291 -2.38 27.90 -5.01
N SER A 292 -1.90 26.75 -5.45
CA SER A 292 -0.52 26.25 -5.24
C SER A 292 0.55 27.11 -5.94
N THR A 293 0.19 28.33 -6.34
CA THR A 293 0.97 29.20 -7.24
C THR A 293 1.76 30.29 -6.49
N GLY A 294 1.74 30.32 -5.15
CA GLY A 294 2.38 31.40 -4.39
C GLY A 294 3.11 31.06 -3.08
N SER A 295 3.19 29.79 -2.67
CA SER A 295 3.89 29.40 -1.44
C SER A 295 5.02 28.42 -1.74
N GLU A 296 6.26 28.82 -1.49
CA GLU A 296 7.49 27.98 -1.59
C GLU A 296 7.52 26.79 -0.61
N ALA A 297 6.45 26.56 0.15
CA ALA A 297 6.37 25.48 1.11
C ALA A 297 6.32 24.10 0.42
N GLN A 298 7.17 23.19 0.90
CA GLN A 298 7.20 21.80 0.44
C GLN A 298 5.87 21.08 0.72
N PRO A 299 5.36 20.28 -0.23
CA PRO A 299 4.16 19.45 -0.03
C PRO A 299 4.27 18.57 1.22
N VAL A 300 3.20 18.47 1.99
CA VAL A 300 3.12 17.62 3.18
C VAL A 300 2.55 16.26 2.76
N ARG A 301 3.29 15.18 3.01
CA ARG A 301 2.83 13.82 2.71
C ARG A 301 1.59 13.44 3.50
N ASP A 302 0.70 12.63 2.94
CA ASP A 302 -0.42 12.05 3.67
C ASP A 302 0.07 11.04 4.75
N VAL A 303 1.19 10.36 4.48
CA VAL A 303 1.85 9.42 5.40
C VAL A 303 3.33 9.79 5.48
N ASP A 304 3.82 10.12 6.68
CA ASP A 304 5.18 10.66 6.83
C ASP A 304 6.23 9.55 6.90
N CYS A 305 5.92 8.46 7.60
CA CYS A 305 6.80 7.31 7.73
C CYS A 305 5.99 6.01 7.70
N VAL A 306 6.53 4.99 7.04
CA VAL A 306 5.99 3.63 7.09
C VAL A 306 7.04 2.71 7.71
N ILE A 307 6.62 1.89 8.67
CA ILE A 307 7.43 0.80 9.20
C ILE A 307 6.73 -0.54 8.98
N THR A 308 7.52 -1.59 8.87
CA THR A 308 7.03 -2.95 8.68
C THR A 308 6.72 -3.68 10.00
N ALA A 309 6.03 -4.83 9.93
CA ALA A 309 5.82 -5.68 11.10
C ALA A 309 7.14 -6.12 11.75
N ARG A 310 8.18 -6.38 10.92
CA ARG A 310 9.55 -6.65 11.40
C ARG A 310 10.15 -5.44 12.12
N GLU A 311 10.05 -4.26 11.51
CA GLU A 311 10.61 -3.03 12.09
C GLU A 311 9.90 -2.61 13.39
N LEU A 312 8.66 -3.05 13.61
CA LEU A 312 7.99 -2.88 14.90
C LEU A 312 8.68 -3.66 16.03
N LEU A 313 9.24 -4.85 15.74
CA LEU A 313 10.08 -5.59 16.69
C LEU A 313 11.37 -4.80 16.99
N SER A 314 12.02 -4.29 15.93
CA SER A 314 13.22 -3.48 16.04
C SER A 314 12.99 -2.16 16.80
N LEU A 315 11.82 -1.54 16.61
CA LEU A 315 11.41 -0.32 17.31
C LEU A 315 11.38 -0.53 18.82
N ALA A 316 10.76 -1.64 19.26
CA ALA A 316 10.71 -1.99 20.67
C ALA A 316 12.11 -2.29 21.23
N SER A 317 12.89 -3.12 20.54
CA SER A 317 14.23 -3.50 21.01
C SER A 317 15.19 -2.31 21.07
N SER A 318 15.16 -1.40 20.09
CA SER A 318 16.01 -0.21 20.05
C SER A 318 15.71 0.78 21.18
N ARG A 319 14.50 0.74 21.73
CA ARG A 319 14.13 1.53 22.92
C ARG A 319 14.28 0.76 24.23
N GLY A 320 14.79 -0.47 24.18
CA GLY A 320 15.00 -1.32 25.35
C GLY A 320 13.74 -2.03 25.87
N PHE A 321 12.67 -2.07 25.09
CA PHE A 321 11.41 -2.72 25.47
C PHE A 321 11.30 -4.15 24.95
N SER A 322 10.78 -5.02 25.79
CA SER A 322 10.36 -6.37 25.42
C SER A 322 8.86 -6.38 25.21
N LEU A 323 8.40 -6.59 23.98
CA LEU A 323 6.98 -6.61 23.62
C LEU A 323 6.13 -7.56 24.48
N PRO A 324 6.57 -8.79 24.80
CA PRO A 324 5.83 -9.69 25.70
C PRO A 324 5.60 -9.15 27.12
N ASN A 325 6.39 -8.17 27.56
CA ASN A 325 6.25 -7.59 28.89
C ASN A 325 5.22 -6.45 28.94
N LEU A 326 4.73 -6.00 27.78
CA LEU A 326 3.70 -4.98 27.73
C LEU A 326 2.33 -5.56 28.12
N PRO A 327 1.45 -4.77 28.78
CA PRO A 327 0.13 -5.25 29.15
C PRO A 327 -0.72 -5.67 27.93
N LEU A 328 -1.41 -6.81 27.99
CA LEU A 328 -2.35 -7.26 26.95
C LEU A 328 -3.77 -6.73 27.18
N GLN A 329 -3.89 -5.49 27.63
CA GLN A 329 -5.16 -4.86 28.00
C GLN A 329 -5.28 -3.46 27.36
N PRO A 330 -6.51 -2.95 27.15
CA PRO A 330 -6.70 -1.61 26.58
C PRO A 330 -6.03 -0.54 27.44
N LEU A 331 -5.60 0.53 26.78
CA LEU A 331 -5.06 1.70 27.46
C LEU A 331 -6.13 2.37 28.34
N PRO A 332 -5.73 2.94 29.50
CA PRO A 332 -6.62 3.79 30.27
C PRO A 332 -7.09 5.00 29.45
N SER A 333 -8.28 5.52 29.77
CA SER A 333 -8.88 6.66 29.06
C SER A 333 -8.01 7.93 29.07
N SER A 334 -7.11 8.07 30.04
CA SER A 334 -6.14 9.17 30.11
C SER A 334 -5.13 9.17 28.95
N PHE A 335 -4.88 8.01 28.34
CA PHE A 335 -3.97 7.83 27.20
C PHE A 335 -4.69 7.61 25.87
N THR A 336 -6.03 7.66 25.87
CA THR A 336 -6.86 7.50 24.67
C THR A 336 -7.83 8.67 24.56
N PRO A 337 -7.36 9.88 24.21
CA PRO A 337 -8.24 11.02 24.01
C PRO A 337 -9.24 10.69 22.88
N PRO A 338 -10.51 11.11 22.99
CA PRO A 338 -11.47 10.91 21.91
C PRO A 338 -11.00 11.63 20.65
N PHE A 339 -11.37 11.10 19.49
CA PHE A 339 -11.07 11.80 18.25
C PHE A 339 -11.80 13.16 18.21
N PRO A 340 -11.18 14.25 17.72
CA PRO A 340 -11.72 15.60 17.91
C PRO A 340 -13.10 15.84 17.27
N GLU A 341 -13.40 15.17 16.16
CA GLU A 341 -14.69 15.27 15.47
C GLU A 341 -15.50 13.99 15.75
N LYS A 342 -16.65 14.13 16.44
CA LYS A 342 -17.45 13.01 16.95
C LYS A 342 -18.20 12.23 15.87
N THR A 343 -18.62 12.89 14.80
CA THR A 343 -19.36 12.27 13.69
C THR A 343 -18.46 11.30 12.91
N LEU A 344 -17.20 11.68 12.75
CA LEU A 344 -16.13 11.04 12.01
C LEU A 344 -15.31 10.11 12.90
N ASP A 345 -15.34 10.27 14.22
CA ASP A 345 -14.87 9.24 15.17
C ASP A 345 -15.54 7.88 14.91
N SER A 346 -16.76 7.90 14.33
CA SER A 346 -17.46 6.68 13.92
C SER A 346 -16.76 5.90 12.80
N PHE A 347 -15.91 6.53 11.97
CA PHE A 347 -15.04 5.82 11.03
C PHE A 347 -13.98 5.01 11.77
N LEU A 348 -13.38 5.59 12.82
CA LEU A 348 -12.27 5.01 13.56
C LEU A 348 -12.72 4.03 14.65
N SER A 349 -13.96 4.21 15.11
CA SER A 349 -14.56 3.44 16.19
C SER A 349 -14.67 1.95 15.84
N PHE A 350 -13.73 1.18 16.36
CA PHE A 350 -13.60 -0.29 16.28
C PHE A 350 -14.86 -1.08 16.69
N LYS A 351 -15.83 -0.45 17.37
CA LYS A 351 -16.85 -1.17 18.14
C LYS A 351 -17.98 -1.83 17.34
N ARG A 352 -18.15 -1.63 16.02
CA ARG A 352 -19.35 -2.14 15.32
C ARG A 352 -19.22 -2.59 13.87
N SER A 353 -18.05 -2.51 13.25
CA SER A 353 -17.88 -3.07 11.91
C SER A 353 -16.51 -3.73 11.85
N ARG A 354 -16.45 -4.98 12.33
CA ARG A 354 -15.42 -5.88 11.86
C ARG A 354 -15.88 -6.26 10.46
N ALA A 355 -15.22 -5.75 9.42
CA ALA A 355 -15.33 -6.33 8.09
C ALA A 355 -15.21 -7.85 8.27
N GLU A 356 -16.21 -8.61 7.82
CA GLU A 356 -16.28 -10.07 8.00
C GLU A 356 -15.04 -10.70 7.38
N GLN A 357 -13.98 -10.91 8.16
CA GLN A 357 -12.71 -11.44 7.69
C GLN A 357 -12.83 -12.96 7.71
N SER A 358 -13.58 -13.48 6.75
CA SER A 358 -13.72 -14.92 6.55
C SER A 358 -12.65 -15.43 5.59
N LEU A 359 -12.43 -16.75 5.59
CA LEU A 359 -11.59 -17.42 4.59
C LEU A 359 -12.02 -17.08 3.14
N ALA A 360 -13.29 -16.72 2.93
CA ALA A 360 -13.82 -16.30 1.63
C ALA A 360 -13.35 -14.90 1.21
N THR A 361 -13.08 -13.99 2.15
CA THR A 361 -12.46 -12.68 1.85
C THR A 361 -10.99 -12.80 1.48
N GLY A 362 -10.32 -13.85 1.95
CA GLY A 362 -8.89 -14.02 1.78
C GLY A 362 -8.06 -13.03 2.59
N THR A 363 -6.74 -13.10 2.39
CA THR A 363 -5.72 -12.43 3.21
C THR A 363 -5.32 -11.05 2.69
N SER A 364 -5.85 -10.65 1.53
CA SER A 364 -5.56 -9.39 0.85
C SER A 364 -6.37 -8.20 1.38
N GLY A 365 -7.49 -8.46 2.05
CA GLY A 365 -8.44 -7.46 2.52
C GLY A 365 -9.85 -7.55 1.93
N GLY A 366 -10.12 -8.48 1.01
CA GLY A 366 -11.48 -8.83 0.61
C GLY A 366 -12.15 -7.97 -0.46
N TYR A 367 -11.37 -7.24 -1.28
CA TYR A 367 -11.92 -6.34 -2.32
C TYR A 367 -12.81 -7.06 -3.32
N LEU A 368 -12.30 -8.14 -3.92
CA LEU A 368 -13.07 -8.98 -4.84
C LEU A 368 -14.29 -9.59 -4.16
N HIS A 369 -14.13 -10.06 -2.92
CA HIS A 369 -15.24 -10.67 -2.18
C HIS A 369 -16.36 -9.67 -1.94
N HIS A 370 -16.04 -8.46 -1.50
CA HIS A 370 -17.03 -7.41 -1.28
C HIS A 370 -17.79 -7.09 -2.56
N VAL A 371 -17.09 -6.88 -3.68
CA VAL A 371 -17.73 -6.68 -5.00
C VAL A 371 -18.69 -7.84 -5.33
N LEU A 372 -18.26 -9.10 -5.18
CA LEU A 372 -19.12 -10.25 -5.46
C LEU A 372 -20.37 -10.26 -4.58
N MET A 373 -20.23 -10.00 -3.27
CA MET A 373 -21.35 -9.98 -2.33
C MET A 373 -22.33 -8.83 -2.60
N THR A 374 -21.82 -7.64 -2.92
CA THR A 374 -22.65 -6.47 -3.30
C THR A 374 -23.50 -6.77 -4.53
N PHE A 375 -22.90 -7.37 -5.57
CA PHE A 375 -23.65 -7.72 -6.78
C PHE A 375 -24.62 -8.88 -6.54
N GLN A 376 -24.26 -9.85 -5.70
CA GLN A 376 -25.16 -10.94 -5.32
C GLN A 376 -26.36 -10.43 -4.52
N SER A 377 -26.16 -9.52 -3.57
CA SER A 377 -27.26 -8.95 -2.76
C SER A 377 -28.22 -8.11 -3.61
N ARG A 378 -27.73 -7.49 -4.68
CA ARG A 378 -28.54 -6.74 -5.66
C ARG A 378 -29.29 -7.66 -6.65
N ASN A 379 -28.93 -8.94 -6.73
CA ASN A 379 -29.54 -9.92 -7.64
C ASN A 379 -29.99 -11.18 -6.87
N PRO A 380 -31.11 -11.14 -6.13
CA PRO A 380 -31.58 -12.26 -5.33
C PRO A 380 -31.76 -13.54 -6.16
N GLY A 381 -31.28 -14.67 -5.63
CA GLY A 381 -31.28 -15.97 -6.29
C GLY A 381 -30.21 -16.16 -7.36
N SER A 382 -29.28 -15.20 -7.51
CA SER A 382 -28.06 -15.43 -8.29
C SER A 382 -27.12 -16.43 -7.60
N GLU A 383 -26.42 -17.22 -8.41
CA GLU A 383 -25.47 -18.24 -7.96
C GLU A 383 -24.04 -17.80 -8.27
N LEU A 384 -23.15 -17.92 -7.27
CA LEU A 384 -21.73 -17.65 -7.43
C LEU A 384 -20.99 -18.93 -7.85
N VAL A 385 -20.56 -18.99 -9.10
CA VAL A 385 -19.75 -20.09 -9.63
C VAL A 385 -18.26 -19.77 -9.45
N ILE A 386 -17.55 -20.64 -8.73
CA ILE A 386 -16.13 -20.48 -8.42
C ILE A 386 -15.31 -21.50 -9.23
N ASN A 387 -14.51 -21.03 -10.16
CA ASN A 387 -13.63 -21.84 -10.98
C ASN A 387 -12.21 -21.84 -10.41
N ARG A 388 -11.89 -22.86 -9.62
CA ARG A 388 -10.56 -23.05 -9.02
C ARG A 388 -9.67 -23.86 -9.97
N GLY A 389 -8.59 -23.24 -10.42
CA GLY A 389 -7.54 -23.93 -11.18
C GLY A 389 -6.59 -24.72 -10.28
N ARG A 390 -5.52 -25.25 -10.88
CA ARG A 390 -4.42 -25.88 -10.11
C ARG A 390 -3.63 -24.87 -9.27
N ASN A 391 -3.65 -23.60 -9.65
CA ASN A 391 -2.98 -22.52 -8.93
C ASN A 391 -3.94 -21.88 -7.93
N VAL A 392 -3.64 -21.99 -6.64
CA VAL A 392 -4.48 -21.43 -5.56
C VAL A 392 -4.52 -19.89 -5.58
N ASP A 393 -3.48 -19.27 -6.13
CA ASP A 393 -3.33 -17.82 -6.28
C ASP A 393 -4.09 -17.25 -7.50
N VAL A 394 -4.72 -18.10 -8.31
CA VAL A 394 -5.59 -17.68 -9.42
C VAL A 394 -6.94 -18.36 -9.29
N VAL A 395 -7.97 -17.57 -9.04
CA VAL A 395 -9.35 -18.06 -8.98
C VAL A 395 -10.25 -17.13 -9.76
N GLU A 396 -11.11 -17.72 -10.58
CA GLU A 396 -12.08 -17.01 -11.39
C GLU A 396 -13.47 -17.21 -10.80
N TYR A 397 -14.27 -16.15 -10.85
CA TYR A 397 -15.62 -16.07 -10.29
C TYR A 397 -16.58 -15.61 -11.38
N ALA A 398 -17.72 -16.27 -11.46
CA ALA A 398 -18.83 -15.85 -12.31
C ALA A 398 -20.10 -15.81 -11.47
N LEU A 399 -20.70 -14.63 -11.34
CA LEU A 399 -22.02 -14.48 -10.74
C LEU A 399 -23.07 -14.68 -11.84
N MET A 400 -23.91 -15.69 -11.68
CA MET A 400 -24.91 -16.11 -12.67
C MET A 400 -26.31 -15.77 -12.17
N SER A 401 -27.17 -15.22 -13.05
CA SER A 401 -28.59 -15.00 -12.76
C SER A 401 -29.35 -16.32 -12.65
N GLN A 402 -30.58 -16.26 -12.15
CA GLN A 402 -31.47 -17.44 -12.07
C GLN A 402 -31.74 -18.06 -13.46
N GLU A 403 -31.71 -17.24 -14.51
CA GLU A 403 -31.90 -17.63 -15.91
C GLU A 403 -30.59 -18.14 -16.57
N GLY A 404 -29.50 -18.24 -15.82
CA GLY A 404 -28.20 -18.71 -16.32
C GLY A 404 -27.42 -17.68 -17.13
N GLN A 405 -27.76 -16.39 -17.04
CA GLN A 405 -26.99 -15.31 -17.67
C GLN A 405 -25.86 -14.83 -16.76
N THR A 406 -24.71 -14.47 -17.31
CA THR A 406 -23.60 -13.95 -16.50
C THR A 406 -23.83 -12.49 -16.14
N ILE A 407 -23.99 -12.20 -14.84
CA ILE A 407 -24.12 -10.86 -14.28
C ILE A 407 -22.75 -10.19 -14.20
N LEU A 408 -21.77 -10.91 -13.64
CA LEU A 408 -20.44 -10.39 -13.36
C LEU A 408 -19.41 -11.50 -13.52
N LYS A 409 -18.33 -11.24 -14.26
CA LYS A 409 -17.11 -12.06 -14.20
C LYS A 409 -16.03 -11.29 -13.47
N ALA A 410 -15.36 -11.95 -12.54
CA ALA A 410 -14.26 -11.35 -11.81
C ALA A 410 -13.19 -12.41 -11.50
N ALA A 411 -12.00 -11.97 -11.12
CA ALA A 411 -10.91 -12.89 -10.80
C ALA A 411 -9.98 -12.34 -9.73
N ARG A 412 -9.23 -13.24 -9.08
CA ARG A 412 -8.06 -12.89 -8.28
C ARG A 412 -6.79 -13.41 -8.93
N TYR A 413 -5.74 -12.60 -8.94
CA TYR A 413 -4.41 -12.93 -9.45
C TYR A 413 -3.35 -12.49 -8.45
N TYR A 414 -2.84 -13.43 -7.66
CA TYR A 414 -1.77 -13.17 -6.69
C TYR A 414 -0.42 -13.69 -7.18
N GLY A 415 0.66 -12.99 -6.84
CA GLY A 415 2.02 -13.36 -7.24
C GLY A 415 2.38 -12.94 -8.67
N PHE A 416 3.58 -12.40 -8.86
CA PHE A 416 4.01 -11.82 -10.14
C PHE A 416 3.95 -12.75 -11.35
N ARG A 417 4.24 -14.04 -11.15
CA ARG A 417 4.12 -15.03 -12.23
C ARG A 417 2.71 -15.04 -12.83
N ASN A 418 1.70 -14.90 -11.99
CA ASN A 418 0.30 -14.85 -12.44
C ASN A 418 -0.06 -13.47 -13.01
N ILE A 419 0.44 -12.40 -12.39
CA ILE A 419 0.27 -11.02 -12.87
C ILE A 419 0.82 -10.86 -14.29
N GLN A 420 2.01 -11.39 -14.58
CA GLN A 420 2.61 -11.40 -15.91
C GLN A 420 1.69 -12.09 -16.94
N ASN A 421 1.02 -13.17 -16.55
CA ASN A 421 0.04 -13.85 -17.42
C ASN A 421 -1.18 -12.98 -17.68
N LEU A 422 -1.72 -12.31 -16.66
CA LEU A 422 -2.84 -11.37 -16.79
C LEU A 422 -2.49 -10.22 -17.73
N VAL A 423 -1.35 -9.57 -17.50
CA VAL A 423 -0.89 -8.42 -18.29
C VAL A 423 -0.68 -8.78 -19.76
N ARG A 424 -0.13 -9.97 -20.06
CA ARG A 424 -0.01 -10.47 -21.44
C ARG A 424 -1.36 -10.61 -22.13
N LYS A 425 -2.41 -11.01 -21.41
CA LYS A 425 -3.79 -11.12 -21.95
C LYS A 425 -4.42 -9.75 -22.26
N LEU A 426 -4.03 -8.71 -21.54
CA LEU A 426 -4.55 -7.35 -21.70
C LEU A 426 -3.76 -6.50 -22.71
N LYS A 427 -2.67 -7.04 -23.27
CA LYS A 427 -1.85 -6.32 -24.24
C LYS A 427 -2.66 -6.03 -25.51
N PRO A 428 -2.77 -4.76 -25.96
CA PRO A 428 -3.46 -4.42 -27.19
C PRO A 428 -2.88 -5.17 -28.40
N ALA A 429 -3.74 -5.61 -29.32
CA ALA A 429 -3.31 -6.27 -30.55
C ALA A 429 -2.37 -5.33 -31.35
N ARG A 430 -1.18 -5.81 -31.70
CA ARG A 430 -0.25 -5.04 -32.54
C ARG A 430 -0.88 -4.80 -33.92
N VAL A 431 -1.14 -3.54 -34.26
CA VAL A 431 -1.48 -3.17 -35.64
C VAL A 431 -0.24 -3.44 -36.50
N SER A 432 -0.31 -4.42 -37.39
CA SER A 432 0.78 -4.79 -38.30
C SER A 432 1.16 -3.60 -39.17
N ARG A 433 2.23 -2.89 -38.81
CA ARG A 433 2.85 -1.87 -39.65
C ARG A 433 3.88 -2.55 -40.56
N LEU A 434 3.40 -3.23 -41.60
CA LEU A 434 4.25 -3.55 -42.75
C LEU A 434 4.51 -2.22 -43.49
N PRO A 435 5.78 -1.81 -43.69
CA PRO A 435 6.10 -0.62 -44.47
C PRO A 435 5.60 -0.81 -45.91
N GLY A 436 4.63 0.01 -46.34
CA GLY A 436 4.09 -0.02 -47.71
C GLY A 436 2.70 -0.61 -47.88
N ALA A 437 2.07 -1.17 -46.85
CA ALA A 437 0.66 -1.56 -46.93
C ALA A 437 -0.23 -0.33 -46.72
N LYS A 438 -0.82 0.21 -47.79
CA LYS A 438 -1.92 1.19 -47.70
C LYS A 438 -3.02 0.62 -46.79
N PRO A 439 -3.66 1.41 -45.91
CA PRO A 439 -4.79 0.93 -45.13
C PRO A 439 -5.89 0.50 -46.09
N ALA A 440 -6.09 -0.82 -46.21
CA ALA A 440 -7.15 -1.36 -47.05
C ALA A 440 -8.49 -0.91 -46.46
N ALA A 441 -9.21 -0.12 -47.24
CA ALA A 441 -10.62 0.14 -47.00
C ALA A 441 -11.35 -1.20 -46.77
N ARG A 442 -12.27 -1.18 -45.80
CA ARG A 442 -13.17 -2.28 -45.41
C ARG A 442 -13.50 -3.22 -46.59
N PRO A 443 -13.23 -4.54 -46.51
CA PRO A 443 -13.82 -5.44 -47.49
C PRO A 443 -15.28 -5.67 -47.09
N ALA A 444 -16.16 -5.46 -48.08
CA ALA A 444 -17.52 -5.95 -48.05
C ALA A 444 -17.54 -7.48 -47.92
N ALA A 445 -18.68 -7.99 -47.46
CA ALA A 445 -18.96 -9.39 -47.16
C ALA A 445 -18.38 -10.41 -48.16
N GLY A 446 -17.83 -11.51 -47.63
CA GLY A 446 -17.68 -12.76 -48.36
C GLY A 446 -16.25 -13.20 -48.70
N ARG A 447 -15.40 -13.47 -47.69
CA ARG A 447 -14.27 -14.40 -47.89
C ARG A 447 -13.91 -15.15 -46.60
N ARG A 448 -14.12 -16.47 -46.62
CA ARG A 448 -13.72 -17.40 -45.54
C ARG A 448 -12.20 -17.40 -45.40
N GLN A 449 -11.69 -17.03 -44.23
CA GLN A 449 -10.29 -17.25 -43.85
C GLN A 449 -10.10 -18.69 -43.34
N PRO A 450 -8.90 -19.30 -43.53
CA PRO A 450 -8.65 -20.66 -43.08
C PRO A 450 -8.53 -20.71 -41.55
N ILE A 451 -9.30 -21.63 -40.96
CA ILE A 451 -9.30 -21.93 -39.53
C ILE A 451 -7.94 -22.53 -39.15
N SER A 452 -7.18 -21.81 -38.32
CA SER A 452 -6.05 -22.38 -37.57
C SER A 452 -6.59 -23.43 -36.60
N ARG A 453 -6.16 -24.69 -36.78
CA ARG A 453 -6.63 -25.87 -36.05
C ARG A 453 -6.09 -26.05 -34.63
N ASN A 454 -5.49 -25.02 -34.02
CA ASN A 454 -4.97 -25.09 -32.65
C ASN A 454 -5.78 -24.26 -31.61
N ALA A 455 -6.98 -23.81 -31.96
CA ALA A 455 -7.92 -23.25 -30.98
C ALA A 455 -8.77 -24.37 -30.34
N VAL A 456 -8.15 -25.19 -29.49
CA VAL A 456 -8.87 -26.11 -28.60
C VAL A 456 -9.02 -25.44 -27.24
N SER A 457 -10.22 -24.89 -27.02
CA SER A 457 -10.93 -24.66 -25.75
C SER A 457 -10.18 -24.12 -24.52
N THR A 458 -9.85 -22.83 -24.51
CA THR A 458 -9.89 -22.01 -23.29
C THR A 458 -10.55 -20.68 -23.62
N ASN A 459 -11.89 -20.65 -23.62
CA ASN A 459 -12.72 -19.48 -23.91
C ASN A 459 -12.86 -18.56 -22.69
N SER A 460 -11.78 -17.94 -22.23
CA SER A 460 -11.87 -16.68 -21.48
C SER A 460 -10.78 -15.74 -21.95
N SER A 461 -11.13 -14.85 -22.87
CA SER A 461 -10.35 -13.64 -23.11
C SER A 461 -10.26 -12.89 -21.78
N GLY A 462 -9.05 -12.55 -21.33
CA GLY A 462 -8.86 -11.80 -20.09
C GLY A 462 -9.53 -10.41 -20.08
N SER A 463 -10.09 -9.99 -21.22
CA SER A 463 -10.90 -8.78 -21.41
C SER A 463 -12.31 -8.85 -20.82
N ASP A 464 -12.83 -10.04 -20.50
CA ASP A 464 -14.24 -10.21 -20.17
C ASP A 464 -14.55 -10.01 -18.67
N TYR A 465 -13.52 -9.78 -17.85
CA TYR A 465 -13.73 -9.51 -16.43
C TYR A 465 -14.22 -8.07 -16.24
N ALA A 466 -15.12 -7.88 -15.29
CA ALA A 466 -15.48 -6.56 -14.80
C ALA A 466 -14.43 -6.04 -13.80
N TYR A 467 -13.97 -6.93 -12.90
CA TYR A 467 -13.01 -6.61 -11.86
C TYR A 467 -11.99 -7.73 -11.67
N VAL A 468 -10.72 -7.36 -11.46
CA VAL A 468 -9.66 -8.30 -11.10
C VAL A 468 -8.89 -7.76 -9.91
N GLU A 469 -8.86 -8.55 -8.82
CA GLU A 469 -8.01 -8.26 -7.67
C GLU A 469 -6.60 -8.78 -7.93
N VAL A 470 -5.62 -7.90 -7.78
CA VAL A 470 -4.22 -8.13 -8.10
C VAL A 470 -3.36 -7.86 -6.87
N MET A 471 -2.63 -8.87 -6.42
CA MET A 471 -1.69 -8.75 -5.30
C MET A 471 -0.32 -9.27 -5.72
N ALA A 472 0.71 -8.46 -5.48
CA ALA A 472 2.10 -8.77 -5.82
C ALA A 472 2.63 -10.03 -5.13
N CYS A 473 2.25 -10.24 -3.87
CA CYS A 473 2.71 -11.38 -3.06
C CYS A 473 1.78 -12.60 -3.25
N PRO A 474 2.33 -13.82 -3.44
CA PRO A 474 1.55 -15.06 -3.37
C PRO A 474 0.88 -15.19 -2.00
N GLY A 475 -0.39 -15.61 -1.97
CA GLY A 475 -1.16 -15.68 -0.73
C GLY A 475 -1.50 -14.32 -0.11
N GLY A 476 -1.36 -13.19 -0.83
CA GLY A 476 -1.82 -11.88 -0.36
C GLY A 476 -0.92 -11.21 0.69
N CYS A 477 -1.50 -10.26 1.44
CA CYS A 477 -0.75 -9.35 2.30
C CYS A 477 -0.21 -10.01 3.59
N THR A 478 -0.78 -11.14 4.04
CA THR A 478 -0.27 -11.89 5.19
C THR A 478 1.11 -12.50 4.93
N ASN A 479 1.46 -12.72 3.66
CA ASN A 479 2.79 -13.13 3.20
C ASN A 479 3.63 -11.95 2.67
N GLY A 480 3.23 -10.70 2.93
CA GLY A 480 3.90 -9.50 2.43
C GLY A 480 5.38 -9.42 2.82
N GLY A 481 6.19 -8.75 2.01
CA GLY A 481 7.66 -8.69 2.21
C GLY A 481 8.09 -8.17 3.60
N GLY A 482 7.29 -7.30 4.22
CA GLY A 482 7.57 -6.71 5.54
C GLY A 482 7.00 -7.50 6.73
N GLN A 483 6.42 -8.67 6.50
CA GLN A 483 5.90 -9.53 7.58
C GLN A 483 7.04 -10.20 8.35
N ILE A 484 6.76 -10.53 9.62
CA ILE A 484 7.67 -11.29 10.47
C ILE A 484 7.85 -12.69 9.85
N ARG A 485 9.10 -13.06 9.60
CA ARG A 485 9.48 -14.39 9.11
C ARG A 485 9.84 -15.31 10.26
N VAL A 486 10.04 -16.59 9.96
CA VAL A 486 10.36 -17.62 10.97
C VAL A 486 11.66 -17.27 11.69
N GLU A 487 12.64 -16.76 10.96
CA GLU A 487 13.94 -16.33 11.46
C GLU A 487 13.79 -15.15 12.42
N ASP A 488 13.07 -14.12 12.00
CA ASP A 488 12.77 -12.93 12.82
C ASP A 488 12.04 -13.34 14.12
N ALA A 489 11.10 -14.28 14.01
CA ALA A 489 10.35 -14.78 15.15
C ALA A 489 11.23 -15.55 16.14
N ARG A 490 12.11 -16.42 15.65
CA ARG A 490 13.09 -17.14 16.50
C ARG A 490 14.01 -16.17 17.23
N GLU A 491 14.47 -15.11 16.55
CA GLU A 491 15.35 -14.09 17.14
C GLU A 491 14.64 -13.30 18.23
N ALA A 492 13.41 -12.83 17.97
CA ALA A 492 12.64 -12.06 18.95
C ALA A 492 12.21 -12.90 20.16
N ILE A 493 11.84 -14.18 19.96
CA ILE A 493 11.56 -15.11 21.07
C ILE A 493 12.84 -15.42 21.87
N GLY A 494 13.95 -15.71 21.18
CA GLY A 494 15.23 -15.98 21.84
C GLY A 494 15.71 -14.81 22.69
N SER A 495 15.60 -13.58 22.15
CA SER A 495 15.96 -12.34 22.85
C SER A 495 15.13 -12.12 24.11
N SER A 496 13.82 -12.38 24.06
CA SER A 496 12.95 -12.26 25.26
C SER A 496 13.23 -13.31 26.33
N GLN A 497 13.80 -14.47 25.97
CA GLN A 497 14.16 -15.56 26.88
C GLN A 497 15.64 -15.55 27.30
N GLY A 498 16.45 -14.59 26.83
CA GLY A 498 17.89 -14.53 27.11
C GLY A 498 18.68 -15.70 26.49
N LEU A 499 18.14 -16.33 25.45
CA LEU A 499 18.74 -17.46 24.75
C LEU A 499 19.27 -17.01 23.39
N THR A 500 20.57 -17.23 23.13
CA THR A 500 21.15 -17.12 21.80
C THR A 500 20.80 -18.38 21.01
N LEU A 501 19.67 -18.36 20.30
CA LEU A 501 19.35 -19.39 19.31
C LEU A 501 20.20 -19.20 18.06
N ASP A 502 20.67 -20.29 17.46
CA ASP A 502 21.44 -20.25 16.22
C ASP A 502 20.53 -19.86 15.04
N ALA A 503 20.39 -18.55 14.81
CA ALA A 503 19.58 -17.97 13.73
C ALA A 503 20.10 -18.31 12.31
N SER A 504 21.23 -19.02 12.20
CA SER A 504 21.87 -19.37 10.93
C SER A 504 21.17 -20.49 10.14
N MET A 505 20.26 -21.25 10.76
CA MET A 505 19.50 -22.31 10.08
C MET A 505 18.33 -21.74 9.28
N LYS A 506 18.50 -21.66 7.95
CA LYS A 506 17.41 -21.32 7.02
C LYS A 506 16.23 -22.28 7.23
N PRO A 507 15.01 -21.77 7.45
CA PRO A 507 13.83 -22.59 7.66
C PRO A 507 13.51 -23.38 6.40
N SER A 508 12.97 -24.57 6.62
CA SER A 508 12.54 -25.41 5.49
C SER A 508 11.32 -24.79 4.79
N PRO A 509 11.08 -25.08 3.49
CA PRO A 509 9.86 -24.66 2.82
C PRO A 509 8.57 -25.20 3.47
N HIS A 510 8.66 -26.29 4.23
CA HIS A 510 7.53 -26.80 5.02
C HIS A 510 7.26 -25.90 6.23
N GLU A 511 8.31 -25.52 6.95
CA GLU A 511 8.23 -24.63 8.10
C GLU A 511 7.73 -23.23 7.71
N GLN A 512 8.21 -22.67 6.60
CA GLN A 512 7.69 -21.39 6.08
C GLN A 512 6.20 -21.45 5.76
N ARG A 513 5.72 -22.57 5.18
CA ARG A 513 4.29 -22.77 4.89
C ARG A 513 3.47 -22.93 6.16
N ALA A 514 3.98 -23.67 7.15
CA ALA A 514 3.32 -23.83 8.44
C ALA A 514 3.25 -22.49 9.20
N TRP A 515 4.32 -21.69 9.14
CA TRP A 515 4.33 -20.33 9.68
C TRP A 515 3.25 -19.46 9.05
N LEU A 516 3.21 -19.40 7.72
CA LEU A 516 2.20 -18.62 7.00
C LEU A 516 0.79 -19.09 7.34
N ALA A 517 0.55 -20.39 7.44
CA ALA A 517 -0.76 -20.92 7.83
C ALA A 517 -1.20 -20.45 9.22
N ARG A 518 -0.27 -20.33 10.20
CA ARG A 518 -0.57 -19.76 11.52
C ARG A 518 -0.84 -18.26 11.46
N VAL A 519 -0.13 -17.51 10.61
CA VAL A 519 -0.41 -16.08 10.39
C VAL A 519 -1.79 -15.89 9.77
N ASP A 520 -2.14 -16.72 8.78
CA ASP A 520 -3.47 -16.70 8.18
C ASP A 520 -4.55 -17.08 9.20
N GLU A 521 -4.32 -18.11 10.02
CA GLU A 521 -5.22 -18.49 11.12
C GLU A 521 -5.42 -17.35 12.12
N ALA A 522 -4.34 -16.71 12.58
CA ALA A 522 -4.42 -15.55 13.47
C ALA A 522 -5.19 -14.39 12.82
N TYR A 523 -4.97 -14.13 11.53
CA TYR A 523 -5.68 -13.11 10.76
C TYR A 523 -7.20 -13.38 10.71
N PHE A 524 -7.63 -14.62 10.49
CA PHE A 524 -9.05 -14.98 10.45
C PHE A 524 -9.68 -15.20 11.83
N SER A 525 -8.88 -15.47 12.87
CA SER A 525 -9.37 -15.71 14.25
C SER A 525 -9.98 -14.49 14.93
N MET A 526 -9.86 -13.30 14.32
CA MET A 526 -10.37 -12.00 14.78
C MET A 526 -11.85 -12.02 15.19
N GLU A 527 -12.64 -12.99 14.73
CA GLU A 527 -14.08 -13.11 15.01
C GLU A 527 -14.43 -13.93 16.27
N SER A 528 -13.62 -14.94 16.63
CA SER A 528 -14.02 -15.97 17.62
C SER A 528 -14.02 -15.54 19.09
N GLU A 529 -13.28 -14.49 19.46
CA GLU A 529 -13.09 -14.11 20.86
C GLU A 529 -14.17 -13.19 21.44
N SER A 530 -15.17 -12.83 20.64
CA SER A 530 -16.29 -11.97 21.08
C SER A 530 -17.61 -12.71 21.25
N GLU A 531 -17.67 -14.02 21.02
CA GLU A 531 -18.87 -14.80 21.33
C GLU A 531 -19.16 -14.84 22.84
N SER A 532 -18.20 -14.51 23.71
CA SER A 532 -18.36 -14.55 25.17
C SER A 532 -18.70 -13.24 25.87
N GLU A 533 -18.67 -12.09 25.19
CA GLU A 533 -18.98 -10.78 25.81
C GLU A 533 -20.06 -10.02 25.01
N LEU A 534 -21.31 -10.22 25.45
CA LEU A 534 -22.55 -9.53 25.06
C LEU A 534 -23.32 -10.16 23.89
N GLU A 535 -23.99 -11.28 24.19
CA GLU A 535 -25.31 -11.60 23.63
C GLU A 535 -26.29 -10.44 23.90
N THR A 536 -26.27 -9.39 23.09
CA THR A 536 -27.42 -8.47 22.99
C THR A 536 -27.49 -7.89 21.58
N GLN A 537 -28.23 -8.58 20.71
CA GLN A 537 -28.91 -8.01 19.54
C GLN A 537 -28.06 -7.26 18.49
N SER A 538 -27.08 -7.91 17.85
CA SER A 538 -26.78 -7.56 16.45
C SER A 538 -27.43 -8.58 15.53
N GLN A 539 -28.70 -8.35 15.16
CA GLN A 539 -29.19 -8.91 13.91
C GLN A 539 -28.19 -8.52 12.81
N LEU A 540 -27.71 -9.50 12.03
CA LEU A 540 -26.86 -9.27 10.86
C LEU A 540 -27.59 -8.25 9.96
N SER A 541 -27.20 -6.99 10.03
CA SER A 541 -27.80 -5.96 9.19
C SER A 541 -27.47 -6.28 7.74
N PRO A 542 -28.45 -6.22 6.81
CA PRO A 542 -28.22 -6.40 5.39
C PRO A 542 -26.97 -5.65 4.89
N LEU A 543 -26.22 -6.24 3.94
CA LEU A 543 -25.03 -5.61 3.34
C LEU A 543 -25.32 -4.19 2.84
N ALA A 544 -26.50 -3.98 2.24
CA ALA A 544 -26.97 -2.68 1.80
C ALA A 544 -27.01 -1.61 2.92
N ASP A 545 -27.39 -2.00 4.14
CA ASP A 545 -27.40 -1.09 5.29
C ASP A 545 -25.98 -0.77 5.76
N LYS A 546 -25.05 -1.72 5.65
CA LYS A 546 -23.62 -1.49 5.92
C LYS A 546 -23.03 -0.51 4.90
N GLU A 547 -23.26 -0.74 3.60
CA GLU A 547 -22.84 0.15 2.50
C GLU A 547 -23.42 1.56 2.68
N ALA A 548 -24.72 1.68 2.98
CA ALA A 548 -25.38 2.97 3.19
C ALA A 548 -24.75 3.79 4.33
N LYS A 549 -24.38 3.13 5.44
CA LYS A 549 -23.67 3.79 6.56
C LYS A 549 -22.29 4.28 6.15
N ILE A 550 -21.55 3.51 5.36
CA ILE A 550 -20.24 3.92 4.85
C ILE A 550 -20.38 5.11 3.90
N HIS A 551 -21.38 5.10 3.01
CA HIS A 551 -21.68 6.25 2.15
C HIS A 551 -22.05 7.50 2.94
N GLU A 552 -22.88 7.37 3.97
CA GLU A 552 -23.24 8.49 4.86
C GLU A 552 -22.00 9.08 5.51
N ARG A 553 -21.14 8.22 6.08
CA ARG A 553 -19.87 8.62 6.67
C ARG A 553 -18.96 9.35 5.66
N LEU A 554 -18.79 8.81 4.44
CA LEU A 554 -17.98 9.44 3.39
C LEU A 554 -18.53 10.80 2.97
N ARG A 555 -19.86 10.93 2.89
CA ARG A 555 -20.52 12.20 2.65
C ARG A 555 -20.28 13.19 3.79
N SER A 556 -20.46 12.78 5.04
CA SER A 556 -20.18 13.62 6.21
C SER A 556 -18.73 14.09 6.26
N TRP A 557 -17.76 13.25 5.86
CA TRP A 557 -16.36 13.66 5.77
C TRP A 557 -16.14 14.72 4.69
N SER A 558 -16.67 14.48 3.48
CA SER A 558 -16.59 15.44 2.37
C SER A 558 -17.24 16.79 2.71
N GLU A 559 -18.44 16.77 3.31
CA GLU A 559 -19.18 17.95 3.77
C GLU A 559 -18.45 18.66 4.92
N TYR A 560 -17.97 17.91 5.91
CA TYR A 560 -17.22 18.49 7.03
C TYR A 560 -15.96 19.19 6.54
N MET A 561 -15.27 18.63 5.54
CA MET A 561 -14.06 19.23 4.99
C MET A 561 -14.33 20.34 3.97
N ASP A 562 -15.53 20.40 3.40
CA ASP A 562 -15.87 21.18 2.21
C ASP A 562 -15.00 20.82 1.00
N ILE A 563 -14.63 19.54 0.85
CA ILE A 563 -13.78 19.06 -0.26
C ILE A 563 -14.55 17.97 -1.01
N PRO A 564 -14.63 18.01 -2.35
CA PRO A 564 -15.27 16.95 -3.13
C PRO A 564 -14.69 15.57 -2.79
N LEU A 565 -15.57 14.58 -2.57
CA LEU A 565 -15.15 13.23 -2.17
C LEU A 565 -14.11 12.65 -3.13
N SER A 566 -14.23 12.92 -4.45
CA SER A 566 -13.27 12.47 -5.47
C SER A 566 -11.84 12.91 -5.18
N LYS A 567 -11.62 14.14 -4.68
CA LYS A 567 -10.29 14.64 -4.29
C LYS A 567 -9.74 13.99 -3.03
N LEU A 568 -10.63 13.50 -2.15
CA LEU A 568 -10.24 12.82 -0.91
C LEU A 568 -9.87 11.35 -1.17
N VAL A 569 -10.62 10.66 -2.02
CA VAL A 569 -10.55 9.20 -2.16
C VAL A 569 -9.78 8.71 -3.38
N TYR A 570 -9.63 9.53 -4.43
CA TYR A 570 -8.90 9.13 -5.63
C TYR A 570 -7.44 9.59 -5.63
N THR A 571 -6.64 8.84 -6.38
CA THR A 571 -5.25 9.12 -6.71
C THR A 571 -5.05 9.07 -8.21
N THR A 572 -3.87 9.47 -8.66
CA THR A 572 -3.43 9.37 -10.04
C THR A 572 -2.25 8.40 -10.17
N TYR A 573 -1.97 7.96 -11.39
CA TYR A 573 -0.82 7.12 -11.72
C TYR A 573 0.00 7.82 -12.79
N ARG A 574 1.30 7.57 -12.77
CA ARG A 574 2.24 8.20 -13.71
C ARG A 574 2.82 7.16 -14.63
N LYS A 575 2.83 7.47 -15.92
CA LYS A 575 3.64 6.71 -16.87
C LYS A 575 5.11 7.04 -16.62
N VAL A 576 5.90 6.07 -16.18
CA VAL A 576 7.35 6.23 -16.08
C VAL A 576 7.93 6.02 -17.47
N GLU A 577 8.32 7.11 -18.14
CA GLU A 577 9.07 7.00 -19.40
C GLU A 577 10.56 6.77 -19.08
N SER A 578 11.06 5.56 -19.35
CA SER A 578 12.49 5.31 -19.28
C SER A 578 13.18 5.96 -20.48
N ASP A 579 14.02 6.97 -20.22
CA ASP A 579 14.88 7.59 -21.25
C ASP A 579 16.17 6.80 -21.51
N VAL A 580 16.36 5.66 -20.84
CA VAL A 580 17.52 4.79 -21.00
C VAL A 580 17.38 3.98 -22.29
N GLY A 581 18.23 4.26 -23.28
CA GLY A 581 18.31 3.51 -24.54
C GLY A 581 17.48 4.04 -25.71
N LYS A 582 16.85 5.21 -25.57
CA LYS A 582 16.43 5.98 -26.76
C LYS A 582 17.68 6.65 -27.32
N ASP A 583 17.96 6.50 -28.62
CA ASP A 583 19.09 7.17 -29.29
C ASP A 583 19.01 8.68 -29.05
N GLN A 584 19.79 9.16 -28.09
CA GLN A 584 19.88 10.57 -27.74
C GLN A 584 20.63 11.27 -28.88
N THR A 585 19.91 12.04 -29.68
CA THR A 585 20.55 12.94 -30.64
C THR A 585 21.27 14.04 -29.86
N PRO A 586 22.55 14.34 -30.16
CA PRO A 586 23.41 15.25 -29.38
C PRO A 586 22.94 16.72 -29.37
N ALA A 587 21.84 17.05 -30.05
CA ALA A 587 21.26 18.40 -30.06
C ALA A 587 20.39 18.70 -28.82
N ASN A 588 19.92 17.68 -28.09
CA ASN A 588 19.04 17.88 -26.94
C ASN A 588 19.78 18.08 -25.61
N ASP A 589 21.00 17.57 -25.47
CA ASP A 589 21.75 17.67 -24.21
C ASP A 589 22.35 19.07 -23.98
N THR A 590 22.87 19.72 -25.02
CA THR A 590 23.32 21.12 -24.91
C THR A 590 22.15 22.05 -24.60
N SER A 591 20.98 21.79 -25.17
CA SER A 591 19.75 22.54 -24.90
C SER A 591 19.26 22.34 -23.45
N ARG A 592 19.27 21.10 -22.94
CA ARG A 592 18.89 20.76 -21.55
C ARG A 592 19.90 21.28 -20.53
N VAL A 593 21.20 21.24 -20.81
CA VAL A 593 22.26 21.76 -19.93
C VAL A 593 22.21 23.29 -19.88
N VAL A 594 21.91 23.97 -20.99
CA VAL A 594 21.69 25.42 -21.02
C VAL A 594 20.40 25.81 -20.28
N GLU A 595 19.36 24.97 -20.31
CA GLU A 595 18.11 25.22 -19.57
C GLU A 595 18.27 24.96 -18.05
N LEU A 596 19.08 23.98 -17.66
CA LEU A 596 19.48 23.72 -16.26
C LEU A 596 20.44 24.80 -15.74
N ALA A 597 21.36 25.30 -16.57
CA ALA A 597 22.26 26.39 -16.22
C ALA A 597 21.53 27.76 -16.15
N GLY A 598 20.50 27.97 -16.97
CA GLY A 598 19.69 29.19 -16.97
C GLY A 598 18.72 29.31 -15.78
N LYS A 599 18.38 28.19 -15.11
CA LYS A 599 17.56 28.17 -13.90
C LYS A 599 18.36 28.38 -12.61
N ILE A 600 19.69 28.30 -12.68
CA ILE A 600 20.61 28.63 -11.60
C ILE A 600 21.24 30.00 -11.92
N GLY A 601 20.41 31.04 -11.91
CA GLY A 601 20.84 32.41 -12.09
C GLY A 601 21.37 33.01 -10.80
N GLY A 602 22.64 32.75 -10.48
CA GLY A 602 23.45 33.61 -9.61
C GLY A 602 24.48 34.32 -10.48
N GLY A 603 24.34 35.64 -10.64
CA GLY A 603 25.24 36.45 -11.46
C GLY A 603 26.67 36.48 -10.91
N TRP A 604 27.63 36.62 -11.83
CA TRP A 604 28.92 37.26 -11.55
C TRP A 604 28.77 38.77 -11.64
#